data_AF-A0A369H8D9-F1
#
_entry.id   AF-A0A369H8D9-F1
#
_cell.length_a   1.000
_cell.length_b   1.000
_cell.length_c   1.000
_cell.angle_alpha   90.00
_cell.angle_beta   90.00
_cell.angle_gamma   90.00
#
_symmetry.space_group_name_H-M   'P 1'
#
loop_
_entity.id
_entity.type
_entity.pdbx_description
1 polymer ?
#
loop_
_entity_poly.entity_id
_entity_poly.type
_entity_poly.pdbx_seq_one_letter_code
_entity_poly.pdbx_strand_id
1 'polypeptide(L)'
;MSGEGPDSIPTSADPRTKRPLKKRALSPTSSQAASVNALFAKPDRDIRVPPISSTTSSSSSQQRGGARRPPPEIISNVQGSSAGAGSGEFHVYKASRRREYERLRDMDADLQRQRDQEGFVRDKEERDRRDSDRTRRNREKRDRAKARKAAAAAVSKRAADDDNDNSPHPVNSAVQHDDAAANGPPRPRQRTNNLDPVDQPSAAPAAGLVIHDEDD
;
A
#
# COMPACT_ATOMS: atom_id res chain seq x y z
N MET A 1 34.61 -6.24 -60.58
CA MET A 1 34.35 -5.48 -59.34
C MET A 1 33.00 -5.94 -58.83
N SER A 2 32.92 -6.37 -57.56
CA SER A 2 31.93 -7.33 -57.06
C SER A 2 30.48 -6.81 -57.01
N GLY A 3 29.66 -7.34 -57.93
CA GLY A 3 28.37 -8.00 -57.69
C GLY A 3 27.41 -7.40 -56.67
N GLU A 4 26.56 -6.50 -57.16
CA GLU A 4 25.23 -6.20 -56.62
C GLU A 4 24.26 -7.35 -56.98
N GLY A 5 24.46 -8.49 -56.33
CA GLY A 5 23.57 -9.65 -56.39
C GLY A 5 22.52 -9.63 -55.26
N PRO A 6 21.39 -10.36 -55.41
CA PRO A 6 20.30 -10.43 -54.42
C PRO A 6 20.72 -11.00 -53.05
N ASP A 7 21.96 -11.47 -52.91
CA ASP A 7 22.54 -12.05 -51.70
C ASP A 7 23.03 -11.01 -50.67
N SER A 8 22.92 -9.71 -50.96
CA SER A 8 23.35 -8.63 -50.05
C SER A 8 22.22 -8.06 -49.17
N ILE A 9 21.19 -8.85 -48.86
CA ILE A 9 20.30 -8.54 -47.74
C ILE A 9 21.00 -9.08 -46.49
N PRO A 10 21.26 -8.26 -45.44
CA PRO A 10 21.80 -8.79 -44.21
C PRO A 10 20.89 -9.92 -43.73
N THR A 11 21.45 -11.10 -43.46
CA THR A 11 20.72 -12.32 -43.02
C THR A 11 19.81 -12.11 -41.80
N SER A 12 19.88 -10.97 -41.13
CA SER A 12 18.93 -10.53 -40.10
C SER A 12 17.57 -10.03 -40.63
N ALA A 13 17.46 -9.73 -41.92
CA ALA A 13 16.28 -9.17 -42.58
C ALA A 13 15.61 -10.13 -43.58
N ASP A 14 16.13 -11.36 -43.75
CA ASP A 14 15.54 -12.38 -44.63
C ASP A 14 14.40 -13.14 -43.91
N PRO A 15 13.14 -13.03 -44.36
CA PRO A 15 11.98 -13.70 -43.76
C PRO A 15 11.99 -15.22 -43.88
N ARG A 16 12.85 -15.80 -44.74
CA ARG A 16 13.03 -17.26 -44.86
C ARG A 16 13.94 -17.82 -43.76
N THR A 17 14.71 -16.97 -43.09
CA THR A 17 15.61 -17.38 -42.02
C THR A 17 14.86 -17.48 -40.69
N LYS A 18 14.68 -18.71 -40.18
CA LYS A 18 14.10 -18.97 -38.85
C LYS A 18 15.10 -18.72 -37.71
N ARG A 19 15.96 -17.72 -37.84
CA ARG A 19 16.87 -17.34 -36.75
C ARG A 19 16.02 -16.75 -35.63
N PRO A 20 16.22 -17.16 -34.37
CA PRO A 20 15.50 -16.56 -33.25
C PRO A 20 15.87 -15.08 -33.18
N LEU A 21 14.93 -14.22 -33.57
CA LEU A 21 15.06 -12.78 -33.39
C LEU A 21 15.18 -12.51 -31.88
N LYS A 22 16.16 -11.69 -31.49
CA LYS A 22 16.29 -11.22 -30.10
C LYS A 22 14.93 -10.69 -29.68
N LYS A 23 14.29 -11.34 -28.70
CA LYS A 23 12.98 -10.95 -28.16
C LYS A 23 13.10 -9.48 -27.76
N ARG A 24 12.50 -8.59 -28.54
CA ARG A 24 12.43 -7.17 -28.17
C ARG A 24 11.64 -7.12 -26.87
N ALA A 25 12.14 -6.42 -25.86
CA ALA A 25 11.34 -6.14 -24.68
C ALA A 25 10.13 -5.31 -25.15
N LEU A 26 8.94 -5.93 -25.17
CA LEU A 26 7.71 -5.25 -25.56
C LEU A 26 7.51 -4.08 -24.59
N SER A 27 7.15 -2.91 -25.11
CA SER A 27 6.71 -1.80 -24.26
C SER A 27 5.50 -2.23 -23.43
N PRO A 28 5.23 -1.60 -22.27
CA PRO A 28 4.04 -1.93 -21.46
C PRO A 28 2.76 -1.92 -22.30
N THR A 29 2.57 -0.91 -23.15
CA THR A 29 1.45 -0.81 -24.07
C THR A 29 1.41 -1.96 -25.08
N SER A 30 2.57 -2.38 -25.61
CA SER A 30 2.65 -3.49 -26.56
C SER A 30 2.31 -4.84 -25.92
N SER A 31 2.72 -5.07 -24.66
CA SER A 31 2.33 -6.26 -23.90
C SER A 31 0.83 -6.31 -23.60
N GLN A 32 0.23 -5.17 -23.24
CA GLN A 32 -1.22 -5.05 -23.04
C GLN A 32 -1.97 -5.32 -24.35
N ALA A 33 -1.54 -4.69 -25.45
CA ALA A 33 -2.14 -4.92 -26.77
C ALA A 33 -2.06 -6.40 -27.19
N ALA A 34 -0.94 -7.08 -26.93
CA ALA A 34 -0.82 -8.51 -27.20
C ALA A 34 -1.81 -9.36 -26.38
N SER A 35 -1.99 -9.03 -25.09
CA SER A 35 -2.98 -9.68 -24.22
C SER A 35 -4.41 -9.45 -24.73
N VAL A 36 -4.75 -8.20 -25.08
CA VAL A 36 -6.06 -7.82 -25.61
C VAL A 36 -6.33 -8.52 -26.95
N ASN A 37 -5.35 -8.56 -27.85
CA ASN A 37 -5.47 -9.28 -29.13
C ASN A 37 -5.69 -10.79 -28.91
N ALA A 38 -5.04 -11.39 -27.91
CA ALA A 38 -5.23 -12.80 -27.56
C ALA A 38 -6.64 -13.08 -26.99
N LEU A 39 -7.21 -12.14 -26.22
CA LEU A 39 -8.60 -12.22 -25.75
C LEU A 39 -9.60 -12.08 -26.90
N PHE A 40 -9.36 -11.14 -27.83
CA PHE A 40 -10.22 -10.94 -29.01
C PHE A 40 -10.14 -12.06 -30.06
N ALA A 41 -9.08 -12.87 -30.05
CA ALA A 41 -8.98 -14.02 -30.95
C ALA A 41 -10.10 -15.04 -30.73
N LYS A 42 -10.70 -15.09 -29.53
CA LYS A 42 -11.82 -15.98 -29.18
C LYS A 42 -12.81 -15.24 -28.26
N PRO A 43 -13.69 -14.40 -28.81
CA PRO A 43 -14.59 -13.57 -28.01
C PRO A 43 -15.62 -14.40 -27.22
N ASP A 44 -15.97 -15.60 -27.68
CA ASP A 44 -16.94 -16.48 -27.01
C ASP A 44 -16.36 -17.24 -25.81
N ARG A 45 -15.06 -17.09 -25.52
CA ARG A 45 -14.42 -17.79 -24.41
C ARG A 45 -14.67 -17.05 -23.09
N ASP A 46 -15.33 -17.73 -22.15
CA ASP A 46 -15.50 -17.23 -20.79
C ASP A 46 -14.16 -16.86 -20.13
N ILE A 47 -14.05 -15.60 -19.71
CA ILE A 47 -12.91 -15.09 -18.97
C ILE A 47 -13.08 -15.43 -17.50
N ARG A 48 -12.34 -16.44 -17.02
CA ARG A 48 -12.28 -16.78 -15.59
C ARG A 48 -11.43 -15.76 -14.84
N VAL A 49 -12.06 -14.70 -14.36
CA VAL A 49 -11.46 -13.81 -13.37
C VAL A 49 -11.40 -14.58 -12.05
N PRO A 50 -10.21 -14.82 -11.47
CA PRO A 50 -10.14 -15.50 -10.19
C PRO A 50 -10.92 -14.68 -9.15
N PRO A 51 -11.76 -15.31 -8.33
CA PRO A 51 -12.42 -14.61 -7.24
C PRO A 51 -11.35 -14.00 -6.33
N ILE A 52 -11.67 -12.84 -5.76
CA ILE A 52 -10.81 -12.16 -4.78
C ILE A 52 -10.47 -13.21 -3.71
N SER A 53 -9.17 -13.42 -3.49
CA SER A 53 -8.54 -14.64 -2.96
C SER A 53 -8.96 -15.11 -1.55
N SER A 54 -10.06 -14.61 -0.98
CA SER A 54 -10.52 -14.89 0.38
C SER A 54 -11.80 -15.72 0.50
N THR A 55 -12.63 -15.87 -0.55
CA THR A 55 -13.98 -16.46 -0.37
C THR A 55 -14.18 -17.88 -0.93
N THR A 56 -13.26 -18.40 -1.74
CA THR A 56 -13.45 -19.70 -2.43
C THR A 56 -12.30 -20.70 -2.25
N SER A 57 -11.65 -20.69 -1.09
CA SER A 57 -10.63 -21.69 -0.73
C SER A 57 -11.23 -23.08 -0.41
N SER A 58 -12.51 -23.33 -0.68
CA SER A 58 -13.22 -24.54 -0.29
C SER A 58 -13.34 -25.65 -1.35
N SER A 59 -13.04 -25.42 -2.64
CA SER A 59 -13.43 -26.42 -3.67
C SER A 59 -12.38 -26.87 -4.67
N SER A 60 -11.15 -26.38 -4.66
CA SER A 60 -10.10 -26.97 -5.51
C SER A 60 -8.72 -26.90 -4.88
N SER A 61 -8.21 -28.10 -4.60
CA SER A 61 -6.78 -28.47 -4.59
C SER A 61 -5.79 -27.34 -4.32
N GLN A 62 -5.23 -27.37 -3.10
CA GLN A 62 -3.92 -26.83 -2.76
C GLN A 62 -3.74 -25.31 -2.81
N GLN A 63 -3.57 -24.76 -1.60
CA GLN A 63 -2.51 -23.80 -1.30
C GLN A 63 -2.50 -22.50 -2.11
N ARG A 64 -3.48 -21.61 -1.95
CA ARG A 64 -3.23 -20.16 -2.01
C ARG A 64 -4.11 -19.44 -0.99
N GLY A 65 -3.52 -19.16 0.17
CA GLY A 65 -4.13 -18.38 1.24
C GLY A 65 -4.21 -19.15 2.55
N GLY A 66 -3.07 -19.25 3.26
CA GLY A 66 -2.87 -19.35 4.73
C GLY A 66 -3.68 -20.30 5.62
N ALA A 67 -4.83 -20.80 5.22
CA ALA A 67 -5.70 -21.60 6.05
C ALA A 67 -5.21 -23.04 6.08
N ARG A 68 -4.64 -23.42 7.22
CA ARG A 68 -4.30 -24.81 7.52
C ARG A 68 -5.56 -25.66 7.50
N ARG A 69 -5.43 -26.90 7.02
CA ARG A 69 -6.50 -27.88 7.22
C ARG A 69 -6.68 -28.06 8.74
N PRO A 70 -7.91 -28.06 9.25
CA PRO A 70 -8.14 -28.34 10.66
C PRO A 70 -7.54 -29.70 11.03
N PRO A 71 -7.00 -29.85 12.26
CA PRO A 71 -6.52 -31.15 12.72
C PRO A 71 -7.69 -32.15 12.67
N PRO A 72 -7.45 -33.41 12.24
CA PRO A 72 -8.49 -34.42 12.22
C PRO A 72 -8.98 -34.70 13.64
N GLU A 73 -10.30 -34.81 13.82
CA GLU A 73 -10.90 -35.02 15.15
C GLU A 73 -10.62 -36.41 15.72
N ILE A 74 -10.59 -37.44 14.87
CA ILE A 74 -10.37 -38.82 15.27
C ILE A 74 -9.11 -39.35 14.58
N ILE A 75 -8.16 -39.81 15.38
CA ILE A 75 -6.99 -40.54 14.92
C ILE A 75 -7.28 -42.03 15.18
N SER A 76 -7.49 -42.80 14.11
CA SER A 76 -7.83 -44.22 14.20
C SER A 76 -6.65 -45.13 14.56
N ASN A 77 -5.42 -44.61 14.51
CA ASN A 77 -4.19 -45.41 14.56
C ASN A 77 -3.43 -45.24 15.89
N VAL A 78 -4.14 -45.03 16.99
CA VAL A 78 -3.52 -44.83 18.31
C VAL A 78 -3.15 -46.20 18.90
N GLN A 79 -1.85 -46.49 18.94
CA GLN A 79 -1.31 -47.65 19.64
C GLN A 79 -1.49 -47.47 21.16
N GLY A 80 -1.71 -48.56 21.90
CA GLY A 80 -2.00 -48.49 23.34
C GLY A 80 -0.90 -47.78 24.15
N SER A 81 -1.27 -47.15 25.27
CA SER A 81 -0.39 -46.25 26.03
C SER A 81 0.88 -46.91 26.60
N SER A 82 0.87 -48.23 26.80
CA SER A 82 2.03 -49.00 27.28
C SER A 82 2.82 -49.68 26.15
N ALA A 83 2.38 -49.54 24.90
CA ALA A 83 3.06 -50.18 23.78
C ALA A 83 4.32 -49.39 23.41
N GLY A 84 5.41 -50.10 23.10
CA GLY A 84 6.71 -49.49 22.79
C GLY A 84 6.71 -48.64 21.51
N ALA A 85 7.75 -47.83 21.33
CA ALA A 85 7.91 -47.00 20.14
C ALA A 85 8.06 -47.85 18.87
N GLY A 86 7.10 -47.74 17.95
CA GLY A 86 7.17 -48.36 16.63
C GLY A 86 8.14 -47.62 15.69
N SER A 87 8.57 -48.29 14.61
CA SER A 87 9.49 -47.71 13.61
C SER A 87 8.93 -46.48 12.88
N GLY A 88 7.60 -46.34 12.83
CA GLY A 88 6.92 -45.19 12.21
C GLY A 88 6.73 -43.98 13.13
N GLU A 89 6.93 -44.13 14.44
CA GLU A 89 6.60 -43.09 15.43
C GLU A 89 7.43 -41.82 15.23
N PHE A 90 8.70 -41.98 14.85
CA PHE A 90 9.58 -40.85 14.54
C PHE A 90 9.02 -39.96 13.42
N HIS A 91 8.44 -40.56 12.38
CA HIS A 91 7.87 -39.81 11.26
C HIS A 91 6.56 -39.13 11.64
N VAL A 92 5.75 -39.77 12.50
CA VAL A 92 4.53 -39.17 13.05
C VAL A 92 4.87 -37.91 13.84
N TYR A 93 5.85 -38.00 14.75
CA TYR A 93 6.35 -36.86 15.51
C TYR A 93 6.93 -35.74 14.63
N LYS A 94 7.76 -36.10 13.64
CA LYS A 94 8.35 -35.12 12.71
C LYS A 94 7.26 -34.36 11.94
N ALA A 95 6.21 -35.06 11.51
CA ALA A 95 5.08 -34.46 10.80
C ALA A 95 4.21 -33.60 11.74
N SER A 96 3.91 -34.07 12.95
CA SER A 96 3.11 -33.32 13.93
C SER A 96 3.83 -32.04 14.38
N ARG A 97 5.12 -32.13 14.71
CA ARG A 97 5.96 -30.98 15.08
C ARG A 97 6.03 -29.95 13.95
N ARG A 98 6.19 -30.39 12.69
CA ARG A 98 6.18 -29.48 11.54
C ARG A 98 4.84 -28.76 11.40
N ARG A 99 3.72 -29.49 11.50
CA ARG A 99 2.38 -28.89 11.46
C ARG A 99 2.19 -27.85 12.56
N GLU A 100 2.71 -28.13 13.76
CA GLU A 100 2.59 -27.27 14.92
C GLU A 100 3.44 -26.00 14.82
N TYR A 101 4.71 -26.10 14.43
CA TYR A 101 5.56 -24.93 14.25
C TYR A 101 5.03 -23.98 13.20
N GLU A 102 4.56 -24.54 12.10
CA GLU A 102 3.96 -23.71 11.08
C GLU A 102 2.60 -23.12 11.56
N ARG A 103 1.84 -23.80 12.44
CA ARG A 103 0.62 -23.26 13.07
C ARG A 103 0.93 -22.07 13.96
N LEU A 104 1.92 -22.21 14.85
CA LEU A 104 2.40 -21.13 15.71
C LEU A 104 2.88 -19.94 14.87
N ARG A 105 3.68 -20.20 13.84
CA ARG A 105 4.18 -19.18 12.92
C ARG A 105 3.07 -18.40 12.23
N ASP A 106 2.02 -19.08 11.77
CA ASP A 106 0.88 -18.42 11.11
C ASP A 106 0.09 -17.57 12.10
N MET A 107 -0.16 -18.07 13.32
CA MET A 107 -0.83 -17.29 14.36
C MET A 107 -0.03 -16.04 14.76
N ASP A 108 1.28 -16.16 14.93
CA ASP A 108 2.15 -15.03 15.24
C ASP A 108 2.17 -14.00 14.10
N ALA A 109 2.22 -14.46 12.85
CA ALA A 109 2.16 -13.60 11.68
C ALA A 109 0.80 -12.90 11.55
N ASP A 110 -0.30 -13.57 11.91
CA ASP A 110 -1.65 -13.01 11.88
C ASP A 110 -1.81 -11.93 12.95
N LEU A 111 -1.33 -12.20 14.17
CA LEU A 111 -1.31 -11.25 15.27
C LEU A 111 -0.49 -9.99 14.91
N GLN A 112 0.68 -10.18 14.29
CA GLN A 112 1.51 -9.07 13.83
C GLN A 112 0.78 -8.23 12.78
N ARG A 113 0.16 -8.87 11.78
CA ARG A 113 -0.63 -8.15 10.76
C ARG A 113 -1.81 -7.38 11.36
N GLN A 114 -2.49 -7.94 12.34
CA GLN A 114 -3.59 -7.26 13.04
C GLN A 114 -3.08 -6.02 13.78
N ARG A 115 -2.00 -6.15 14.57
CA ARG A 115 -1.37 -5.02 15.27
C ARG A 115 -0.91 -3.92 14.31
N ASP A 116 -0.26 -4.29 13.21
CA ASP A 116 0.20 -3.33 12.20
C ASP A 116 -0.98 -2.63 11.51
N GLN A 117 -2.06 -3.37 11.22
CA GLN A 117 -3.27 -2.81 10.63
C GLN A 117 -4.00 -1.86 11.59
N GLU A 118 -4.13 -2.22 12.85
CA GLU A 118 -4.72 -1.37 13.90
C GLU A 118 -3.92 -0.09 14.09
N GLY A 119 -2.58 -0.21 14.16
CA GLY A 119 -1.67 0.93 14.23
C GLY A 119 -1.83 1.85 13.01
N PHE A 120 -1.86 1.28 11.81
CA PHE A 120 -2.05 2.03 10.58
C PHE A 120 -3.39 2.77 10.52
N VAL A 121 -4.49 2.11 10.91
CA VAL A 121 -5.83 2.70 10.95
C VAL A 121 -5.87 3.87 11.93
N ARG A 122 -5.36 3.68 13.15
CA ARG A 122 -5.28 4.73 14.18
C ARG A 122 -4.50 5.94 13.68
N ASP A 123 -3.32 5.70 13.13
CA ASP A 123 -2.45 6.74 12.57
C ASP A 123 -3.13 7.51 11.44
N LYS A 124 -3.81 6.79 10.54
CA LYS A 124 -4.55 7.39 9.43
C LYS A 124 -5.68 8.27 9.95
N GLU A 125 -6.48 7.78 10.89
CA GLU A 125 -7.57 8.55 11.49
C GLU A 125 -7.07 9.81 12.20
N GLU A 126 -5.92 9.76 12.88
CA GLU A 126 -5.33 10.93 13.51
C GLU A 126 -4.90 11.99 12.48
N ARG A 127 -4.25 11.55 11.39
CA ARG A 127 -3.85 12.45 10.29
C ARG A 127 -5.08 13.08 9.62
N ASP A 128 -6.08 12.26 9.28
CA ASP A 128 -7.32 12.71 8.65
C ASP A 128 -8.07 13.70 9.57
N ARG A 129 -8.13 13.44 10.88
CA ARG A 129 -8.70 14.36 11.87
C ARG A 129 -7.96 15.69 11.89
N ARG A 130 -6.63 15.66 11.98
CA ARG A 130 -5.79 16.88 12.01
C ARG A 130 -5.97 17.72 10.75
N ASP A 131 -6.05 17.08 9.59
CA ASP A 131 -6.22 17.77 8.31
C ASP A 131 -7.65 18.30 8.13
N SER A 132 -8.66 17.58 8.63
CA SER A 132 -10.04 18.06 8.68
C SER A 132 -10.19 19.29 9.59
N ASP A 133 -9.54 19.30 10.76
CA ASP A 133 -9.57 20.43 11.70
C ASP A 133 -8.88 21.66 11.12
N ARG A 134 -7.73 21.48 10.45
CA ARG A 134 -7.05 22.56 9.74
C ARG A 134 -7.92 23.11 8.60
N THR A 135 -8.52 22.23 7.82
CA THR A 135 -9.40 22.61 6.71
C THR A 135 -10.64 23.35 7.21
N ARG A 136 -11.24 22.90 8.32
CA ARG A 136 -12.38 23.55 8.98
C ARG A 136 -12.01 24.95 9.44
N ARG A 137 -10.93 25.11 10.22
CA ARG A 137 -10.45 26.43 10.69
C ARG A 137 -10.17 27.39 9.53
N ASN A 138 -9.54 26.91 8.46
CA ASN A 138 -9.25 27.73 7.29
C ASN A 138 -10.51 28.09 6.49
N ARG A 139 -11.51 27.20 6.43
CA ARG A 139 -12.82 27.47 5.84
C ARG A 139 -13.56 28.56 6.64
N GLU A 140 -13.64 28.40 7.96
CA GLU A 140 -14.26 29.38 8.87
C GLU A 140 -13.61 30.77 8.74
N LYS A 141 -12.28 30.85 8.66
CA LYS A 141 -11.56 32.12 8.43
C LYS A 141 -11.94 32.76 7.10
N ARG A 142 -12.02 31.97 6.01
CA ARG A 142 -12.42 32.47 4.69
C ARG A 142 -13.88 32.93 4.67
N ASP A 143 -14.77 32.19 5.32
CA ASP A 143 -16.20 32.52 5.35
C ASP A 143 -16.45 33.77 6.21
N ARG A 144 -15.72 33.94 7.33
CA ARG A 144 -15.73 35.18 8.12
C ARG A 144 -15.20 36.38 7.33
N ALA A 145 -14.13 36.21 6.56
CA ALA A 145 -13.59 37.28 5.71
C ALA A 145 -14.55 37.63 4.56
N LYS A 146 -15.17 36.64 3.92
CA LYS A 146 -16.20 36.84 2.90
C LYS A 146 -17.42 37.56 3.47
N ALA A 147 -17.90 37.17 4.64
CA ALA A 147 -19.02 37.83 5.32
C ALA A 147 -18.69 39.30 5.64
N ARG A 148 -17.48 39.60 6.15
CA ARG A 148 -17.01 40.98 6.38
C ARG A 148 -16.95 41.79 5.08
N LYS A 149 -16.41 41.22 3.99
CA LYS A 149 -16.34 41.88 2.69
C LYS A 149 -17.74 42.12 2.10
N ALA A 150 -18.64 41.14 2.21
CA ALA A 150 -20.03 41.28 1.75
C ALA A 150 -20.77 42.36 2.56
N ALA A 151 -20.58 42.40 3.88
CA ALA A 151 -21.15 43.45 4.73
C ALA A 151 -20.59 44.84 4.36
N ALA A 152 -19.27 44.98 4.18
CA ALA A 152 -18.65 46.24 3.75
C ALA A 152 -19.15 46.69 2.36
N ALA A 153 -19.28 45.77 1.41
CA ALA A 153 -19.84 46.07 0.09
C ALA A 153 -21.33 46.43 0.12
N ALA A 154 -22.10 45.86 1.06
CA ALA A 154 -23.50 46.23 1.25
C ALA A 154 -23.65 47.62 1.87
N VAL A 155 -22.78 47.99 2.82
CA VAL A 155 -22.73 49.35 3.38
C VAL A 155 -22.29 50.36 2.32
N SER A 156 -21.25 50.07 1.53
CA SER A 156 -20.81 50.97 0.47
C SER A 156 -21.84 51.13 -0.65
N LYS A 157 -22.60 50.07 -0.98
CA LYS A 157 -23.72 50.16 -1.92
C LYS A 157 -24.87 51.01 -1.38
N ARG A 158 -25.20 50.90 -0.08
CA ARG A 158 -26.22 51.75 0.56
C ARG A 158 -25.78 53.22 0.63
N ALA A 159 -24.49 53.49 0.84
CA ALA A 159 -23.95 54.84 0.80
C ALA A 159 -23.92 55.42 -0.64
N ALA A 160 -23.65 54.60 -1.66
CA ALA A 160 -23.65 55.04 -3.06
C ALA A 160 -25.07 55.25 -3.65
N ASP A 161 -26.12 54.69 -3.04
CA ASP A 161 -27.52 54.91 -3.44
C ASP A 161 -28.12 56.18 -2.79
N ASP A 162 -27.50 56.68 -1.71
CA ASP A 162 -27.90 57.90 -0.98
C ASP A 162 -27.19 59.17 -1.49
N ASP A 163 -26.11 59.01 -2.26
CA ASP A 163 -25.19 60.09 -2.67
C ASP A 163 -25.17 60.29 -4.21
N ASN A 164 -26.36 60.29 -4.82
CA ASN A 164 -26.55 60.75 -6.21
C ASN A 164 -27.13 62.18 -6.23
N ASP A 165 -26.38 63.12 -5.66
CA ASP A 165 -26.37 64.51 -6.16
C ASP A 165 -24.95 65.09 -6.04
N ASN A 166 -24.26 65.11 -7.18
CA ASN A 166 -23.15 66.00 -7.56
C ASN A 166 -21.71 65.74 -7.03
N SER A 167 -20.79 65.45 -7.98
CA SER A 167 -19.33 65.23 -7.80
C SER A 167 -18.54 66.55 -7.59
N PRO A 168 -17.23 66.59 -7.21
CA PRO A 168 -16.11 66.07 -8.02
C PRO A 168 -14.87 65.51 -7.25
N HIS A 169 -13.99 64.86 -8.01
CA HIS A 169 -12.70 64.23 -7.67
C HIS A 169 -11.73 65.06 -6.80
N PRO A 170 -10.85 64.39 -6.02
CA PRO A 170 -9.43 64.74 -6.08
C PRO A 170 -8.44 63.56 -6.09
N VAL A 171 -7.24 63.93 -6.50
CA VAL A 171 -6.03 63.18 -6.84
C VAL A 171 -5.19 62.70 -5.64
N ASN A 172 -4.53 61.55 -5.84
CA ASN A 172 -3.26 61.03 -5.31
C ASN A 172 -2.75 61.41 -3.90
N SER A 173 -2.50 60.40 -3.07
CA SER A 173 -1.39 60.40 -2.10
C SER A 173 -0.90 58.97 -1.78
N ALA A 174 0.42 58.89 -1.65
CA ALA A 174 1.26 57.70 -1.62
C ALA A 174 1.12 56.82 -0.36
N VAL A 175 1.29 55.51 -0.53
CA VAL A 175 1.87 54.63 0.51
C VAL A 175 2.88 53.70 -0.15
N GLN A 176 4.09 53.73 0.41
CA GLN A 176 5.25 52.95 0.04
C GLN A 176 5.11 51.46 0.42
N HIS A 177 5.99 50.67 -0.18
CA HIS A 177 6.45 49.29 0.09
C HIS A 177 6.19 48.75 1.52
N ASP A 178 5.91 47.45 1.72
CA ASP A 178 6.98 46.45 1.86
C ASP A 178 6.54 44.98 1.60
N ASP A 179 7.45 44.27 0.94
CA ASP A 179 7.83 42.85 1.04
C ASP A 179 6.88 41.71 0.64
N ALA A 180 7.02 41.35 -0.63
CA ALA A 180 6.73 40.02 -1.17
C ALA A 180 7.73 38.97 -0.62
N ALA A 181 7.32 38.25 0.41
CA ALA A 181 8.04 37.06 0.89
C ALA A 181 7.67 35.81 0.06
N ALA A 182 8.55 35.50 -0.89
CA ALA A 182 8.94 34.19 -1.42
C ALA A 182 8.05 32.96 -1.09
N ASN A 183 7.25 32.51 -2.07
CA ASN A 183 6.83 31.11 -2.19
C ASN A 183 7.83 30.35 -3.05
N GLY A 184 8.79 29.67 -2.41
CA GLY A 184 9.63 28.64 -3.02
C GLY A 184 9.34 27.28 -2.38
N PRO A 185 9.34 26.17 -3.14
CA PRO A 185 9.05 24.85 -2.59
C PRO A 185 10.17 24.37 -1.65
N PRO A 186 9.87 23.59 -0.59
CA PRO A 186 10.88 23.18 0.38
C PRO A 186 11.87 22.20 -0.27
N ARG A 187 13.16 22.53 -0.22
CA ARG A 187 14.26 21.64 -0.59
C ARG A 187 14.45 20.54 0.47
N PRO A 188 14.88 19.32 0.07
CA PRO A 188 15.03 18.19 0.97
C PRO A 188 16.22 18.39 1.93
N ARG A 189 16.00 18.12 3.22
CA ARG A 189 17.05 18.14 4.25
C ARG A 189 18.01 16.97 3.99
N GLN A 190 19.30 17.27 3.84
CA GLN A 190 20.37 16.28 3.83
C GLN A 190 20.36 15.54 5.17
N ARG A 191 20.20 14.22 5.12
CA ARG A 191 20.43 13.31 6.24
C ARG A 191 21.93 13.27 6.50
N THR A 192 22.36 13.75 7.67
CA THR A 192 23.67 13.44 8.22
C THR A 192 23.62 12.00 8.76
N ASN A 193 24.45 11.13 8.21
CA ASN A 193 24.65 9.77 8.70
C ASN A 193 25.51 9.85 9.97
N ASN A 194 24.88 9.91 11.14
CA ASN A 194 25.53 9.52 12.38
C ASN A 194 25.17 8.05 12.64
N LEU A 195 26.19 7.21 12.51
CA LEU A 195 26.18 5.81 12.91
C LEU A 195 26.46 5.76 14.41
N ASP A 196 25.42 5.60 15.21
CA ASP A 196 25.59 5.15 16.60
C ASP A 196 25.73 3.60 16.60
N PRO A 197 26.72 3.05 17.34
CA PRO A 197 27.00 1.62 17.34
C PRO A 197 25.91 0.84 18.08
N VAL A 198 25.58 -0.31 17.49
CA VAL A 198 24.60 -1.29 17.95
C VAL A 198 24.97 -1.81 19.34
N ASP A 199 24.08 -1.57 20.31
CA ASP A 199 24.13 -2.16 21.65
C ASP A 199 23.76 -3.66 21.54
N GLN A 200 24.65 -4.54 21.99
CA GLN A 200 24.43 -5.98 22.01
C GLN A 200 23.51 -6.33 23.20
N PRO A 201 22.47 -7.17 23.03
CA PRO A 201 21.81 -7.75 24.20
C PRO A 201 22.70 -8.85 24.80
N SER A 202 23.25 -8.57 25.97
CA SER A 202 23.90 -9.56 26.83
C SER A 202 22.86 -10.56 27.35
N ALA A 203 23.21 -11.84 27.32
CA ALA A 203 22.40 -12.91 27.87
C ALA A 203 22.39 -12.84 29.41
N ALA A 204 21.21 -12.76 30.01
CA ALA A 204 20.99 -12.97 31.44
C ALA A 204 19.86 -14.01 31.66
N PRO A 205 20.00 -14.89 32.66
CA PRO A 205 19.16 -16.09 32.81
C PRO A 205 17.76 -15.83 33.37
N ALA A 206 16.87 -16.77 33.09
CA ALA A 206 15.45 -16.81 33.43
C ALA A 206 15.13 -16.45 34.90
N ALA A 207 14.32 -15.41 35.08
CA ALA A 207 13.62 -15.15 36.33
C ALA A 207 12.30 -15.96 36.34
N GLY A 208 12.14 -16.81 37.36
CA GLY A 208 10.98 -17.67 37.55
C GLY A 208 9.69 -16.90 37.83
N LEU A 209 8.58 -17.52 37.46
CA LEU A 209 7.23 -17.06 37.74
C LEU A 209 6.98 -17.14 39.25
N VAL A 210 6.84 -16.00 39.93
CA VAL A 210 6.36 -15.94 41.32
C VAL A 210 4.85 -15.79 41.28
N ILE A 211 4.13 -16.83 41.68
CA ILE A 211 2.67 -16.81 41.86
C ILE A 211 2.44 -16.33 43.29
N HIS A 212 1.73 -15.21 43.44
CA HIS A 212 1.22 -14.76 44.72
C HIS A 212 -0.17 -15.36 44.90
N ASP A 213 -0.30 -16.28 45.85
CA ASP A 213 -1.60 -16.71 46.38
C ASP A 213 -2.09 -15.61 47.34
N GLU A 214 -2.98 -14.74 46.87
CA GLU A 214 -3.77 -13.85 47.73
C GLU A 214 -5.17 -14.45 47.95
N ASP A 215 -5.36 -14.90 49.19
CA ASP A 215 -6.52 -14.72 50.06
C ASP A 215 -7.83 -15.49 49.78
N ASP A 216 -8.05 -16.54 50.59
CA ASP A 216 -9.36 -16.99 51.10
C ASP A 216 -9.75 -16.22 52.39
#